data_AF-A0A3E3INV9-F1
#
_entry.id   AF-A0A3E3INV9-F1
#
_cell.length_a   1.000
_cell.length_b   1.000
_cell.length_c   1.000
_cell.angle_alpha   90.00
_cell.angle_beta   90.00
_cell.angle_gamma   90.00
#
_symmetry.space_group_name_H-M   'P 1'
#
loop_
_entity.id
_entity.type
_entity.pdbx_description
1 polymer ?
#
loop_
_entity_poly.entity_id
_entity_poly.type
_entity_poly.pdbx_seq_one_letter_code
_entity_poly.pdbx_strand_id
1 'polypeptide(L)'
;MLTKPYYGWTDFSLEGTSVYGLSYLDDIAFEWLDQAIHGLETMLPFCVKGFLEPGRMLCTVSFWNCHIVIEDDEREPLKKEAVINEYSHTSMIHFCKYLYSDISSNVGEWASFVDYPKADTEQKRRQLLQKLEKLKQLISESEPSFGKGRCFL
;
A
#
# COMPACT_ATOMS: atom_id res chain seq x y z
N MET A 1 2.56 6.59 7.04
CA MET A 1 2.58 5.88 5.75
C MET A 1 4.03 5.49 5.44
N LEU A 2 4.37 5.01 4.23
CA LEU A 2 5.60 4.24 3.99
C LEU A 2 6.91 5.04 4.17
N THR A 3 7.72 4.68 5.15
CA THR A 3 9.05 5.29 5.27
C THR A 3 9.94 4.89 4.10
N LYS A 4 10.96 5.71 3.83
CA LYS A 4 11.97 5.43 2.81
C LYS A 4 12.54 4.02 3.04
N PRO A 5 12.59 3.16 2.01
CA PRO A 5 13.16 1.83 2.15
C PRO A 5 14.61 1.85 2.62
N TYR A 6 14.94 0.96 3.55
CA TYR A 6 16.29 0.83 4.11
C TYR A 6 16.58 -0.64 4.45
N TYR A 7 17.66 -1.20 3.89
CA TYR A 7 18.08 -2.59 4.07
C TYR A 7 16.97 -3.65 3.91
N GLY A 8 16.08 -3.46 2.91
CA GLY A 8 14.99 -4.40 2.64
C GLY A 8 13.79 -4.25 3.58
N TRP A 9 13.69 -3.13 4.29
CA TRP A 9 12.58 -2.82 5.19
C TRP A 9 11.99 -1.44 4.89
N THR A 10 10.71 -1.27 5.20
CA THR A 10 9.98 0.01 5.18
C THR A 10 8.92 -0.02 6.27
N ASP A 11 8.72 1.07 7.00
CA ASP A 11 7.67 1.13 8.02
C ASP A 11 6.37 1.63 7.41
N PHE A 12 5.29 0.91 7.67
CA PHE A 12 3.93 1.30 7.36
C PHE A 12 3.19 1.78 8.62
N SER A 13 2.39 2.83 8.45
CA SER A 13 1.47 3.33 9.48
C SER A 13 0.43 4.24 8.83
N LEU A 14 -0.74 4.37 9.45
CA LEU A 14 -1.72 5.38 9.13
C LEU A 14 -2.02 6.21 10.39
N GLU A 15 -2.74 7.31 10.23
CA GLU A 15 -3.13 8.13 11.38
C GLU A 15 -3.95 7.29 12.37
N GLY A 16 -3.52 7.27 13.64
CA GLY A 16 -4.18 6.54 14.72
C GLY A 16 -3.84 5.05 14.83
N THR A 17 -2.91 4.54 14.02
CA THR A 17 -2.54 3.11 13.99
C THR A 17 -1.14 2.89 14.55
N SER A 18 -0.80 1.65 14.84
CA SER A 18 0.56 1.24 15.15
C SER A 18 1.48 1.37 13.93
N VAL A 19 2.79 1.21 14.16
CA VAL A 19 3.82 1.18 13.12
C VAL A 19 4.23 -0.27 12.86
N TYR A 20 4.27 -0.66 11.59
CA TYR A 20 4.53 -2.02 11.13
C TYR A 20 5.69 -2.04 10.15
N GLY A 21 6.80 -2.68 10.50
CA GLY A 21 7.93 -2.88 9.59
C GLY A 21 7.59 -3.96 8.55
N LEU A 22 7.58 -3.58 7.28
CA LEU A 22 7.31 -4.45 6.14
C LEU A 22 8.61 -4.82 5.43
N SER A 23 8.77 -6.09 5.10
CA SER A 23 10.00 -6.62 4.51
C SER A 23 9.96 -6.74 2.99
N TYR A 24 11.15 -6.92 2.41
CA TYR A 24 11.39 -7.12 0.98
C TYR A 24 10.82 -8.42 0.40
N LEU A 25 10.25 -9.32 1.23
CA LEU A 25 9.59 -10.54 0.75
C LEU A 25 8.41 -10.24 -0.17
N ASP A 26 7.92 -9.00 -0.17
CA ASP A 26 6.92 -8.50 -1.09
C ASP A 26 7.45 -7.34 -1.94
N ASP A 27 7.00 -7.22 -3.19
CA ASP A 27 7.32 -6.04 -4.02
C ASP A 27 6.30 -4.92 -3.73
N ILE A 28 6.38 -4.39 -2.50
CA ILE A 28 5.42 -3.45 -1.91
C ILE A 28 5.06 -2.32 -2.88
N ALA A 29 6.07 -1.66 -3.46
CA ALA A 29 5.81 -0.53 -4.37
C ALA A 29 5.00 -0.97 -5.60
N PHE A 30 5.36 -2.08 -6.24
CA PHE A 30 4.65 -2.54 -7.43
C PHE A 30 3.25 -3.05 -7.11
N GLU A 31 3.13 -3.94 -6.13
CA GLU A 31 1.85 -4.56 -5.79
C GLU A 31 0.85 -3.51 -5.28
N TRP A 32 1.28 -2.58 -4.43
CA TRP A 32 0.38 -1.58 -3.87
C TRP A 32 -0.05 -0.55 -4.91
N LEU A 33 0.86 -0.15 -5.82
CA LEU A 33 0.49 0.72 -6.94
C LEU A 33 -0.54 0.04 -7.84
N ASP A 34 -0.40 -1.26 -8.12
CA ASP A 34 -1.36 -1.99 -8.95
C ASP A 34 -2.75 -2.08 -8.30
N GLN A 35 -2.82 -2.37 -7.01
CA GLN A 35 -4.08 -2.38 -6.27
C GLN A 35 -4.72 -0.99 -6.21
N ALA A 36 -3.94 0.06 -5.94
CA ALA A 36 -4.43 1.43 -5.88
C ALA A 36 -4.95 1.93 -7.23
N ILE A 37 -4.22 1.64 -8.31
CA ILE A 37 -4.63 1.95 -9.68
C ILE A 37 -5.94 1.23 -10.00
N HIS A 38 -6.01 -0.08 -9.75
CA HIS A 38 -7.22 -0.86 -10.01
C HIS A 38 -8.42 -0.35 -9.20
N GLY A 39 -8.22 -0.02 -7.93
CA GLY A 39 -9.26 0.52 -7.06
C GLY A 39 -9.82 1.86 -7.54
N LEU A 40 -8.97 2.77 -8.04
CA LEU A 40 -9.43 4.02 -8.63
C LEU A 40 -10.08 3.83 -10.01
N GLU A 41 -9.58 2.92 -10.85
CA GLU A 41 -10.18 2.63 -12.16
C GLU A 41 -11.58 2.01 -12.05
N THR A 42 -11.78 1.16 -11.05
CA THR A 42 -13.05 0.44 -10.83
C THR A 42 -13.96 1.13 -9.83
N MET A 43 -13.43 2.11 -9.09
CA MET A 43 -14.10 2.73 -7.93
C MET A 43 -14.56 1.69 -6.89
N LEU A 44 -13.75 0.66 -6.66
CA LEU A 44 -13.97 -0.38 -5.66
C LEU A 44 -12.91 -0.31 -4.55
N PRO A 45 -13.25 -0.73 -3.31
CA PRO A 45 -12.26 -0.96 -2.28
C PRO A 45 -11.20 -1.96 -2.75
N PHE A 46 -9.96 -1.79 -2.30
CA PHE A 46 -8.86 -2.69 -2.60
C PHE A 46 -8.10 -3.09 -1.33
N CYS A 47 -7.30 -4.13 -1.42
CA CYS A 47 -6.47 -4.59 -0.31
C CYS A 47 -5.00 -4.55 -0.70
N VAL A 48 -4.17 -4.02 0.18
CA VAL A 48 -2.72 -4.16 0.08
C VAL A 48 -2.21 -5.08 1.19
N LYS A 49 -1.06 -5.73 0.97
CA LYS A 49 -0.47 -6.66 1.93
C LYS A 49 1.03 -6.43 2.10
N GLY A 50 1.61 -6.93 3.17
CA GLY A 50 3.06 -6.96 3.37
C GLY A 50 3.46 -7.94 4.47
N PHE A 51 4.70 -8.40 4.45
CA PHE A 51 5.23 -9.36 5.43
C PHE A 51 5.95 -8.64 6.58
N LEU A 52 5.74 -9.14 7.80
CA LEU A 52 6.32 -8.61 9.05
C LEU A 52 7.51 -9.44 9.56
N GLU A 53 7.62 -10.70 9.12
CA GLU A 53 8.64 -11.68 9.51
C GLU A 53 8.84 -11.87 11.04
N PRO A 54 8.01 -12.67 11.73
CA PRO A 54 6.90 -13.49 11.22
C PRO A 54 5.58 -12.72 11.09
N GLY A 55 4.64 -13.25 10.31
CA GLY A 55 3.30 -12.69 10.13
C GLY A 55 3.16 -11.80 8.90
N ARG A 56 1.92 -11.37 8.67
CA ARG A 56 1.54 -10.49 7.56
C ARG A 56 0.59 -9.39 8.02
N MET A 57 0.68 -8.27 7.32
CA MET A 57 -0.27 -7.18 7.36
C MET A 57 -1.20 -7.26 6.15
N LEU A 58 -2.50 -7.12 6.37
CA LEU A 58 -3.51 -6.86 5.35
C LEU A 58 -4.14 -5.50 5.64
N CYS A 59 -4.17 -4.62 4.65
CA CYS A 59 -4.82 -3.32 4.77
C CYS A 59 -5.91 -3.18 3.70
N THR A 60 -7.16 -3.29 4.12
CA THR A 60 -8.32 -3.02 3.26
C THR A 60 -8.56 -1.52 3.20
N VAL A 61 -8.31 -0.94 2.03
CA VAL A 61 -8.53 0.47 1.73
C VAL A 61 -9.96 0.62 1.20
N SER A 62 -10.84 1.10 2.08
CA SER A 62 -12.23 1.44 1.73
C SER A 62 -12.35 2.93 1.40
N PHE A 63 -13.54 3.34 0.96
CA PHE A 63 -13.81 4.70 0.49
C PHE A 63 -13.39 5.77 1.51
N TRP A 64 -13.74 5.58 2.78
CA TRP A 64 -13.53 6.56 3.84
C TRP A 64 -12.61 6.10 4.96
N ASN A 65 -12.31 4.80 5.02
CA ASN A 65 -11.54 4.21 6.09
C ASN A 65 -10.57 3.17 5.54
N CYS A 66 -9.46 2.97 6.23
CA CYS A 66 -8.59 1.83 6.05
C CYS A 66 -8.73 0.90 7.26
N HIS A 67 -8.80 -0.40 7.01
CA HIS A 67 -8.88 -1.44 8.03
C HIS A 67 -7.63 -2.31 7.94
N ILE A 68 -6.87 -2.38 9.03
CA ILE A 68 -5.61 -3.12 9.11
C ILE A 68 -5.84 -4.36 9.95
N VAL A 69 -5.44 -5.51 9.41
CA VAL A 69 -5.41 -6.79 10.09
C VAL A 69 -3.98 -7.27 10.12
N ILE A 70 -3.48 -7.57 11.31
CA ILE A 70 -2.21 -8.25 11.49
C ILE A 70 -2.50 -9.67 11.96
N GLU A 71 -1.92 -10.63 11.26
CA GLU A 71 -2.15 -12.05 11.53
C GLU A 71 -0.90 -12.87 11.20
N ASP A 72 -0.91 -14.11 11.70
CA ASP A 72 0.09 -15.11 11.37
C ASP A 72 0.04 -15.44 9.86
N ASP A 73 1.20 -15.58 9.22
CA ASP A 73 1.30 -15.85 7.79
C ASP A 73 1.30 -17.35 7.44
N GLU A 74 1.23 -18.23 8.44
CA GLU A 74 1.11 -19.67 8.29
C GLU A 74 -0.30 -20.13 7.86
N ARG A 75 -0.47 -21.45 7.72
CA ARG A 75 -1.69 -22.09 7.20
C ARG A 75 -2.64 -22.58 8.29
N GLU A 76 -2.20 -22.55 9.54
CA GLU A 76 -2.99 -23.05 10.67
C GLU A 76 -4.18 -22.12 10.98
N PRO A 77 -5.27 -22.65 11.55
CA PRO A 77 -6.41 -21.83 11.94
C PRO A 77 -6.00 -20.69 12.89
N LEU A 78 -6.40 -19.47 12.55
CA LEU A 78 -6.11 -18.28 13.34
C LEU A 78 -6.75 -18.38 14.73
N LYS A 79 -5.95 -18.11 15.75
CA LYS A 79 -6.43 -17.91 17.11
C LYS A 79 -6.84 -16.45 17.26
N LYS A 80 -8.00 -16.20 17.86
CA LYS A 80 -8.57 -14.85 17.96
C LYS A 80 -7.62 -13.87 18.67
N GLU A 81 -6.84 -14.36 19.62
CA GLU A 81 -5.89 -13.59 20.41
C GLU A 81 -4.62 -13.23 19.63
N ALA A 82 -4.38 -13.90 18.50
CA ALA A 82 -3.22 -13.70 17.62
C ALA A 82 -3.52 -12.77 16.43
N VAL A 83 -4.71 -12.15 16.38
CA VAL A 83 -5.11 -11.22 15.32
C VAL A 83 -5.27 -9.82 15.90
N ILE A 84 -4.53 -8.85 15.35
CA ILE A 84 -4.69 -7.44 15.69
C ILE A 84 -5.56 -6.79 14.62
N ASN A 85 -6.55 -6.01 15.06
CA ASN A 85 -7.42 -5.25 14.16
C ASN A 85 -7.31 -3.77 14.52
N GLU A 86 -6.91 -2.96 13.55
CA GLU A 86 -6.84 -1.51 13.66
C GLU A 86 -7.62 -0.85 12.52
N TYR A 87 -7.96 0.42 12.68
CA TYR A 87 -8.57 1.20 11.61
C TYR A 87 -8.04 2.62 11.63
N SER A 88 -8.07 3.25 10.46
CA SER A 88 -7.78 4.66 10.29
C SER A 88 -8.88 5.31 9.46
N HIS A 89 -9.26 6.54 9.78
CA HIS A 89 -10.16 7.35 8.94
C HIS A 89 -9.47 7.92 7.69
N THR A 90 -8.41 7.26 7.23
CA THR A 90 -7.78 7.55 5.94
C THR A 90 -8.69 7.05 4.82
N SER A 91 -9.17 7.96 3.99
CA SER A 91 -9.98 7.63 2.80
C SER A 91 -9.13 7.02 1.69
N MET A 92 -9.77 6.32 0.75
CA MET A 92 -9.11 5.73 -0.41
C MET A 92 -8.27 6.75 -1.18
N ILE A 93 -8.82 7.95 -1.41
CA ILE A 93 -8.09 9.00 -2.14
C ILE A 93 -6.89 9.53 -1.36
N HIS A 94 -6.98 9.66 -0.03
CA HIS A 94 -5.85 10.06 0.80
C HIS A 94 -4.78 8.97 0.81
N PHE A 95 -5.17 7.70 0.94
CA PHE A 95 -4.26 6.57 0.84
C PHE A 95 -3.48 6.57 -0.49
N CYS A 96 -4.17 6.80 -1.62
CA CYS A 96 -3.51 6.87 -2.93
C CYS A 96 -2.54 8.06 -3.04
N LYS A 97 -2.93 9.25 -2.53
CA LYS A 97 -2.07 10.45 -2.50
C LYS A 97 -0.80 10.23 -1.68
N TYR A 98 -1.00 9.64 -0.50
CA TYR A 98 0.05 9.16 0.36
C TYR A 98 0.96 8.23 -0.44
N LEU A 99 0.46 7.10 -0.92
CA LEU A 99 1.26 6.09 -1.63
C LEU A 99 2.08 6.69 -2.79
N TYR A 100 1.46 7.56 -3.59
CA TYR A 100 2.14 8.30 -4.64
C TYR A 100 3.32 9.13 -4.10
N SER A 101 3.12 9.91 -3.03
CA SER A 101 4.14 10.76 -2.43
C SER A 101 5.37 9.98 -1.96
N ASP A 102 5.18 8.88 -1.23
CA ASP A 102 6.31 8.16 -0.63
C ASP A 102 7.11 7.35 -1.65
N ILE A 103 6.42 6.77 -2.65
CA ILE A 103 7.09 6.06 -3.72
C ILE A 103 7.79 7.04 -4.66
N SER A 104 7.13 8.13 -5.07
CA SER A 104 7.72 9.11 -5.99
C SER A 104 8.93 9.83 -5.39
N SER A 105 8.97 10.00 -4.07
CA SER A 105 10.09 10.66 -3.39
C SER A 105 11.35 9.78 -3.29
N ASN A 106 11.22 8.45 -3.42
CA ASN A 106 12.31 7.48 -3.23
C ASN A 106 12.32 6.38 -4.30
N VAL A 107 12.02 6.72 -5.57
CA VAL A 107 11.83 5.73 -6.65
C VAL A 107 13.05 4.81 -6.83
N GLY A 108 14.27 5.33 -6.63
CA GLY A 108 15.48 4.54 -6.77
C GLY A 108 15.54 3.40 -5.75
N GLU A 109 15.28 3.72 -4.49
CA GLU A 109 15.26 2.77 -3.38
C GLU A 109 14.12 1.75 -3.52
N TRP A 110 12.95 2.20 -3.98
CA TRP A 110 11.83 1.29 -4.29
C TRP A 110 12.12 0.37 -5.46
N ALA A 111 12.81 0.84 -6.51
CA ALA A 111 13.21 0.01 -7.64
C ALA A 111 14.21 -1.10 -7.22
N SER A 112 15.02 -0.85 -6.19
CA SER A 112 15.96 -1.81 -5.61
C SER A 112 15.44 -2.51 -4.35
N PHE A 113 14.15 -2.35 -4.00
CA PHE A 113 13.63 -2.82 -2.72
C PHE A 113 13.71 -4.34 -2.57
N VAL A 114 13.37 -5.08 -3.63
CA VAL A 114 13.46 -6.53 -3.66
C VAL A 114 14.74 -6.97 -4.36
N ASP A 115 15.58 -7.71 -3.65
CA ASP A 115 16.87 -8.22 -4.14
C ASP A 115 16.70 -9.50 -4.96
N TYR A 116 16.09 -9.39 -6.15
CA TYR A 116 16.10 -10.48 -7.12
C TYR A 116 17.41 -10.47 -7.92
N PRO A 117 18.21 -11.56 -7.93
CA PRO A 117 19.56 -11.62 -8.52
C PRO A 117 19.70 -11.32 -10.02
N LYS A 118 18.60 -10.99 -10.72
CA LYS A 118 18.53 -10.75 -12.18
C LYS A 118 17.64 -9.58 -12.60
N ALA A 119 17.12 -8.80 -11.66
CA ALA A 119 16.23 -7.69 -12.01
C ALA A 119 17.03 -6.51 -12.57
N ASP A 120 16.65 -6.02 -13.76
CA ASP A 120 17.14 -4.74 -14.28
C ASP A 120 16.47 -3.61 -13.49
N THR A 121 17.20 -3.05 -12.52
CA THR A 121 16.74 -1.95 -11.66
C THR A 121 16.28 -0.74 -12.46
N GLU A 122 16.92 -0.44 -13.61
CA GLU A 122 16.52 0.68 -14.47
C GLU A 122 15.23 0.39 -15.24
N GLN A 123 14.98 -0.88 -15.60
CA GLN A 123 13.68 -1.29 -16.10
C GLN A 123 12.59 -1.15 -15.03
N LYS A 124 12.85 -1.63 -13.81
CA LYS A 124 11.91 -1.50 -12.67
C LYS A 124 11.60 -0.03 -12.39
N ARG A 125 12.62 0.82 -12.34
CA ARG A 125 12.47 2.27 -12.15
C ARG A 125 11.56 2.89 -13.21
N ARG A 126 11.75 2.54 -14.49
CA ARG A 126 10.89 3.03 -15.58
C ARG A 126 9.44 2.57 -15.42
N GLN A 127 9.21 1.32 -15.03
CA GLN A 127 7.86 0.80 -14.77
C GLN A 127 7.19 1.50 -13.58
N LEU A 128 7.93 1.74 -12.48
CA LEU A 128 7.41 2.49 -11.34
C LEU A 128 6.98 3.89 -11.74
N LEU A 129 7.80 4.61 -12.51
CA LEU A 129 7.45 5.95 -13.00
C LEU A 129 6.17 5.94 -13.85
N GLN A 130 6.00 4.94 -14.72
CA GLN A 130 4.77 4.80 -15.52
C GLN A 130 3.53 4.57 -14.64
N LYS A 131 3.63 3.69 -13.65
CA LYS A 131 2.53 3.44 -12.70
C LYS A 131 2.21 4.67 -11.84
N LEU A 132 3.24 5.40 -11.40
CA LEU A 132 3.07 6.63 -10.62
C LEU A 132 2.35 7.72 -11.41
N GLU A 133 2.69 7.92 -12.69
CA GLU A 133 1.99 8.88 -13.55
C GLU A 133 0.53 8.47 -13.75
N LYS A 134 0.25 7.17 -13.97
CA LYS A 134 -1.12 6.66 -14.05
C LYS A 134 -1.90 6.90 -12.75
N LEU A 135 -1.31 6.58 -11.61
CA LEU A 135 -1.93 6.79 -10.30
C LEU A 135 -2.22 8.27 -10.06
N LYS A 136 -1.27 9.16 -10.36
CA LYS A 136 -1.43 10.61 -10.24
C LYS A 136 -2.61 11.14 -11.06
N GLN A 137 -2.74 10.68 -12.30
CA GLN A 137 -3.86 11.03 -13.17
C GLN A 137 -5.19 10.57 -12.54
N LEU A 138 -5.29 9.30 -12.15
CA LEU A 138 -6.49 8.73 -11.55
C LEU A 138 -6.89 9.41 -10.24
N ILE A 139 -5.92 9.82 -9.41
CA ILE A 139 -6.18 10.61 -8.20
C ILE A 139 -6.88 11.92 -8.57
N SER A 140 -6.35 12.66 -9.55
CA SER A 140 -6.94 13.94 -9.97
C SER A 140 -8.36 13.76 -10.54
N GLU A 141 -8.60 12.68 -11.29
CA GLU A 141 -9.91 12.38 -11.88
C GLU A 141 -10.94 11.93 -10.83
N SER A 142 -10.50 11.17 -9.83
CA SER A 142 -11.37 10.57 -8.82
C SER A 142 -11.64 11.47 -7.62
N GLU A 143 -10.76 12.43 -7.32
CA GLU A 143 -10.87 13.32 -6.15
C GLU A 143 -12.24 14.01 -5.99
N PRO A 144 -12.91 14.51 -7.06
CA PRO A 144 -14.25 15.07 -6.94
C PRO A 144 -15.33 14.11 -6.41
N SER A 145 -15.12 12.80 -6.57
CA SER A 145 -16.01 11.75 -6.06
C SER A 145 -15.92 11.58 -4.53
N PHE A 146 -14.83 12.02 -3.90
CA PHE A 146 -14.61 11.97 -2.45
C PHE A 146 -15.03 13.25 -1.72
N GLY A 147 -15.87 14.07 -2.35
CA GLY A 147 -16.43 15.29 -1.74
C GLY A 147 -17.57 15.01 -0.74
N LYS A 148 -17.93 16.03 0.04
CA LYS A 148 -19.07 15.99 0.98
C LYS A 148 -20.37 15.66 0.24
N GLY A 149 -21.16 14.72 0.78
CA GLY A 149 -22.47 14.35 0.24
C GLY A 149 -22.43 13.35 -0.92
N ARG A 150 -21.26 12.80 -1.25
CA ARG A 150 -21.12 11.69 -2.20
C ARG A 150 -21.32 10.37 -1.47
N CYS A 151 -22.18 9.51 -2.02
CA CYS A 151 -22.41 8.16 -1.53
C CYS A 151 -21.74 7.17 -2.49
N PHE A 152 -20.92 6.29 -1.94
CA PHE A 152 -20.44 5.10 -2.63
C PHE A 152 -21.38 3.96 -2.21
N LEU A 153 -22.44 3.77 -3.01
CA LEU A 153 -23.44 2.72 -2.86
C LEU A 153 -23.11 1.56 -3.80
#